data_AF-W7RWH6-F1
#
_entry.id   AF-W7RWH6-F1
#
_cell.length_a   1.000
_cell.length_b   1.000
_cell.length_c   1.000
_cell.angle_alpha   90.00
_cell.angle_beta   90.00
_cell.angle_gamma   90.00
#
_symmetry.space_group_name_H-M   'P 1'
#
loop_
_entity.id
_entity.type
_entity.pdbx_description
1 polymer ?
#
loop_
_entity_poly.entity_id
_entity_poly.type
_entity_poly.pdbx_seq_one_letter_code
_entity_poly.pdbx_strand_id
1 'polypeptide(L)'
;CARCPSLSQCTESKHHQKLIQRHIWASYVEEAEHLRYSYDIKQIYAKRKETIERVFADAKEKHGMQWTTLRGLKKLSMQAMLTFAAMNLKKLATWTWQTA
;
A
#
# COMPACT_ATOMS: atom_id res chain seq x y z
N CYS A 1 -0.34 13.86 -34.18
CA CYS A 1 -1.48 14.41 -33.41
C CYS A 1 -1.85 15.86 -33.74
N ALA A 2 -0.94 16.75 -34.16
CA ALA A 2 -1.19 18.20 -34.30
C ALA A 2 -2.39 18.64 -35.16
N ARG A 3 -2.89 17.80 -36.09
CA ARG A 3 -4.08 18.08 -36.92
C ARG A 3 -5.26 17.14 -36.63
N CYS A 4 -5.22 16.43 -35.51
CA CYS A 4 -6.29 15.51 -35.12
C CYS A 4 -7.54 16.31 -34.71
N PRO A 5 -8.73 16.04 -35.27
CA PRO A 5 -9.97 16.71 -34.87
C PRO A 5 -10.32 16.51 -33.39
N SER A 6 -9.89 15.38 -32.82
CA SER A 6 -10.14 14.99 -31.43
C SER A 6 -8.95 15.31 -30.51
N LEU A 7 -8.03 16.19 -30.94
CA LEU A 7 -6.86 16.60 -30.16
C LEU A 7 -7.24 17.11 -28.76
N SER A 8 -8.31 17.91 -28.66
CA SER A 8 -8.84 18.46 -27.40
C SER A 8 -9.32 17.38 -26.43
N GLN A 9 -9.72 16.21 -26.91
CA GLN A 9 -10.11 15.07 -26.07
C GLN A 9 -8.90 14.26 -25.59
N CYS A 10 -7.73 14.45 -26.20
CA CYS A 10 -6.57 13.58 -26.02
C CYS A 10 -5.45 14.23 -25.19
N THR A 11 -5.23 15.54 -25.34
CA THR A 11 -4.25 16.29 -24.55
C THR A 11 -4.46 17.81 -24.62
N GLU A 12 -4.26 18.50 -23.50
CA GLU A 12 -4.25 19.98 -23.41
C GLU A 12 -2.82 20.56 -23.51
N SER A 13 -1.83 19.73 -23.85
CA SER A 13 -0.44 20.17 -23.99
C SER A 13 -0.29 21.18 -25.12
N LYS A 14 0.40 22.29 -24.86
CA LYS A 14 0.75 23.31 -25.87
C LYS A 14 1.53 22.73 -27.06
N HIS A 15 2.27 21.65 -26.84
CA HIS A 15 3.03 20.96 -27.87
C HIS A 15 2.24 19.86 -28.58
N HIS A 16 0.94 19.70 -28.27
CA HIS A 16 0.07 18.67 -28.84
C HIS A 16 0.62 17.24 -28.64
N GLN A 17 1.33 17.04 -27.52
CA GLN A 17 1.93 15.78 -27.10
C GLN A 17 1.31 15.31 -25.79
N LYS A 18 0.73 14.11 -25.80
CA LYS A 18 0.23 13.46 -24.59
C LYS A 18 1.40 12.83 -23.84
N LEU A 19 1.69 13.35 -22.66
CA LEU A 19 2.66 12.73 -21.74
C LEU A 19 1.90 11.81 -20.78
N ILE A 20 2.26 10.54 -20.77
CA ILE A 20 1.72 9.56 -19.81
C ILE A 20 2.85 9.21 -18.85
N GLN A 21 2.78 9.73 -17.62
CA GLN A 21 3.68 9.34 -16.56
C GLN A 21 3.09 8.11 -15.85
N ARG A 22 3.75 6.96 -16.01
CA ARG A 22 3.40 5.75 -15.25
C ARG A 22 4.53 5.42 -14.30
N HIS A 23 4.16 4.94 -13.12
CA HIS A 23 5.10 4.37 -12.18
C HIS A 23 5.64 3.04 -12.73
N ILE A 24 6.89 2.68 -12.37
CA ILE A 24 7.54 1.43 -12.82
C ILE A 24 6.68 0.20 -12.47
N TRP A 25 5.96 0.26 -11.35
CA TRP A 25 5.12 -0.84 -10.86
C TRP A 25 3.64 -0.75 -11.29
N ALA A 26 3.26 0.22 -12.14
CA ALA A 26 1.85 0.46 -12.48
C ALA A 26 1.18 -0.77 -13.13
N SER A 27 1.87 -1.47 -14.01
CA SER A 27 1.35 -2.69 -14.65
C SER A 27 1.01 -3.78 -13.64
N TYR A 28 1.87 -3.98 -12.63
CA TYR A 28 1.63 -4.97 -11.58
C TYR A 28 0.47 -4.58 -10.65
N VAL A 29 0.30 -3.29 -10.37
CA VAL A 29 -0.86 -2.81 -9.59
C VAL A 29 -2.16 -3.04 -10.35
N GLU A 30 -2.17 -2.76 -11.66
CA GLU A 30 -3.32 -3.00 -12.53
C GLU A 30 -3.67 -4.48 -12.63
N GLU A 31 -2.66 -5.35 -12.76
CA GLU A 31 -2.83 -6.79 -12.74
C GLU A 31 -3.41 -7.27 -11.40
N ALA A 32 -2.89 -6.78 -10.28
CA ALA A 32 -3.40 -7.13 -8.96
C ALA A 32 -4.86 -6.70 -8.76
N GLU A 33 -5.25 -5.51 -9.24
CA GLU A 33 -6.64 -5.04 -9.21
C GLU A 33 -7.55 -5.91 -10.08
N HIS A 34 -7.11 -6.32 -11.27
CA HIS A 34 -7.86 -7.24 -12.12
C HIS A 34 -8.05 -8.60 -11.44
N LEU A 35 -6.97 -9.17 -10.89
CA LEU A 35 -6.99 -10.47 -10.21
C LEU A 35 -7.86 -10.47 -8.95
N ARG A 36 -8.00 -9.33 -8.26
CA ARG A 36 -8.80 -9.20 -7.03
C ARG A 36 -10.25 -9.65 -7.17
N TYR A 37 -10.81 -9.58 -8.37
CA TYR A 37 -12.19 -10.00 -8.66
C TYR A 37 -12.33 -11.50 -8.95
N SER A 38 -11.22 -12.21 -9.18
CA SER A 38 -11.23 -13.67 -9.32
C SER A 38 -11.73 -14.34 -8.03
N TYR A 39 -12.48 -15.44 -8.17
CA TYR A 39 -13.12 -16.13 -7.04
C TYR A 39 -12.11 -16.50 -5.94
N ASP A 40 -11.00 -17.15 -6.30
CA ASP A 40 -9.99 -17.61 -5.34
C ASP A 40 -9.29 -16.43 -4.65
N ILE A 41 -8.92 -15.40 -5.42
CA ILE A 41 -8.23 -14.22 -4.90
C ILE A 41 -9.16 -13.42 -3.99
N LYS A 42 -10.45 -13.31 -4.32
CA LYS A 42 -11.45 -12.63 -3.48
C LYS A 42 -11.53 -13.27 -2.10
N GLN A 43 -11.46 -14.60 -2.00
CA GLN A 43 -11.45 -15.32 -0.72
C GLN A 43 -10.16 -15.03 0.07
N ILE A 44 -9.00 -15.00 -0.59
CA ILE A 44 -7.73 -14.64 0.04
C ILE A 44 -7.75 -13.17 0.51
N TYR A 45 -8.24 -12.26 -0.33
CA TYR A 45 -8.31 -10.84 -0.04
C TYR A 45 -9.25 -10.55 1.14
N ALA A 46 -10.32 -11.33 1.31
CA ALA A 46 -11.22 -11.22 2.46
C ALA A 46 -10.51 -11.46 3.80
N LYS A 47 -9.43 -12.27 3.84
CA LYS A 47 -8.62 -12.51 5.04
C LYS A 47 -7.76 -11.31 5.47
N ARG A 48 -7.68 -10.25 4.64
CA ARG A 48 -6.98 -9.00 4.96
C ARG A 48 -7.53 -8.35 6.23
N LYS A 49 -8.84 -8.40 6.43
CA LYS A 49 -9.51 -7.83 7.62
C LYS A 49 -9.08 -8.50 8.93
N GLU A 50 -8.77 -9.80 8.86
CA GLU A 50 -8.41 -10.61 10.02
C GLU A 50 -6.93 -10.48 10.39
N THR A 51 -6.07 -10.29 9.38
CA THR A 51 -4.62 -10.31 9.53
C THR A 51 -4.02 -8.91 9.43
N ILE A 52 -4.04 -8.34 8.22
CA ILE A 52 -3.37 -7.09 7.88
C ILE A 52 -4.03 -5.90 8.60
N GLU A 53 -5.34 -5.73 8.45
CA GLU A 53 -6.05 -4.58 9.06
C GLU A 53 -6.00 -4.63 10.58
N ARG A 54 -6.02 -5.84 11.16
CA ARG A 54 -5.86 -6.02 12.61
C ARG A 54 -4.49 -5.58 13.12
N VAL A 55 -3.42 -5.89 12.38
CA VAL A 55 -2.06 -5.41 12.69
C VAL A 55 -2.00 -3.88 12.62
N PHE A 56 -2.59 -3.27 11.60
CA PHE A 56 -2.61 -1.80 11.49
C PHE A 56 -3.45 -1.14 12.60
N ALA A 57 -4.57 -1.74 12.98
CA ALA A 57 -5.38 -1.26 14.10
C ALA A 57 -4.59 -1.34 15.42
N ASP A 58 -3.88 -2.44 15.68
CA ASP A 58 -3.02 -2.58 16.85
C ASP A 58 -1.86 -1.56 16.85
N ALA A 59 -1.22 -1.35 15.70
CA ALA A 59 -0.20 -0.31 15.54
C ALA A 59 -0.74 1.09 15.87
N LYS A 60 -1.97 1.39 15.42
CA LYS A 60 -2.62 2.67 15.67
C LYS A 60 -2.98 2.87 17.15
N GLU A 61 -3.74 1.94 17.73
CA GLU A 61 -4.33 2.09 19.06
C GLU A 61 -3.34 1.75 20.18
N LYS A 62 -2.58 0.64 20.06
CA LYS A 62 -1.68 0.17 21.12
C LYS A 62 -0.29 0.79 21.04
N HIS A 63 0.15 1.17 19.85
CA HIS A 63 1.49 1.73 19.63
C HIS A 63 1.48 3.23 19.27
N GLY A 64 0.33 3.90 19.42
CA GLY A 64 0.22 5.36 19.35
C GLY A 64 0.43 5.93 17.96
N MET A 65 0.34 5.12 16.89
CA MET A 65 0.52 5.58 15.50
C MET A 65 -0.69 6.36 14.96
N GLN A 66 -1.69 6.66 15.79
CA GLN A 66 -2.74 7.61 15.44
C GLN A 66 -2.18 9.01 15.20
N TRP A 67 -1.10 9.38 15.90
CA TRP A 67 -0.46 10.68 15.79
C TRP A 67 1.03 10.54 15.52
N THR A 68 1.56 11.44 14.70
CA THR A 68 3.00 11.54 14.49
C THR A 68 3.64 12.25 15.69
N THR A 69 4.41 11.53 16.49
CA THR A 69 5.09 12.08 17.68
C THR A 69 6.42 12.77 17.35
N LEU A 70 6.99 12.49 16.16
CA LEU A 70 8.26 13.04 15.70
C LEU A 70 8.09 13.94 14.48
N ARG A 71 8.97 14.93 14.32
CA ARG A 71 9.00 15.81 13.14
C ARG A 71 9.95 15.29 12.07
N GLY A 72 9.46 15.18 10.84
CA GLY A 72 10.22 14.84 9.65
C GLY A 72 10.12 13.37 9.24
N LEU A 73 10.11 13.12 7.92
CA LEU A 73 9.89 11.79 7.32
C LEU A 73 10.88 10.75 7.80
N LYS A 74 12.18 11.08 7.89
CA LYS A 74 13.22 10.13 8.31
C LYS A 74 12.98 9.59 9.72
N LYS A 75 12.63 10.47 10.67
CA LYS A 75 12.38 10.10 12.07
C LYS A 75 11.11 9.27 12.22
N LEU A 76 10.04 9.67 11.53
CA LEU A 76 8.78 8.91 11.53
C LEU A 76 8.94 7.54 10.88
N SER A 77 9.70 7.44 9.79
CA SER A 77 10.02 6.16 9.15
C SER A 77 10.75 5.23 10.11
N MET A 78 11.75 5.74 10.85
CA MET A 78 12.46 4.95 11.86
C MET A 78 11.54 4.45 12.98
N GLN A 79 10.66 5.33 13.50
CA GLN A 79 9.69 4.96 14.53
C GLN A 79 8.73 3.86 14.03
N ALA A 80 8.19 4.01 12.82
CA ALA A 80 7.31 3.01 12.22
C ALA A 80 8.04 1.67 12.05
N MET A 81 9.26 1.68 11.51
CA MET A 81 10.06 0.46 11.32
C MET A 81 10.34 -0.27 12.64
N LEU A 82 10.74 0.46 13.69
CA LEU A 82 10.98 -0.12 15.01
C LEU A 82 9.70 -0.72 15.61
N THR A 83 8.58 -0.03 15.45
CA THR A 83 7.26 -0.51 15.94
C THR A 83 6.88 -1.82 15.27
N PHE A 84 6.92 -1.89 13.93
CA PHE A 84 6.58 -3.11 13.21
C PHE A 84 7.59 -4.24 13.45
N ALA A 85 8.87 -3.93 13.61
CA ALA A 85 9.89 -4.93 13.98
C ALA A 85 9.55 -5.57 15.33
N ALA A 86 9.22 -4.76 16.35
CA ALA A 86 8.82 -5.27 17.66
C ALA A 86 7.52 -6.09 17.61
N MET A 87 6.52 -5.65 16.84
CA MET A 87 5.28 -6.40 16.64
C MET A 87 5.54 -7.78 15.99
N ASN A 88 6.44 -7.84 15.00
CA ASN A 88 6.82 -9.09 14.35
C ASN A 88 7.59 -10.00 15.31
N LEU A 89 8.52 -9.47 16.10
CA LEU A 89 9.23 -10.24 17.13
C LEU A 89 8.27 -10.82 18.18
N LYS A 90 7.29 -10.04 18.64
CA LYS A 90 6.24 -10.53 19.54
C LYS A 90 5.45 -11.68 18.92
N LYS A 91 5.10 -11.55 17.63
CA LYS A 91 4.38 -12.59 16.89
C LYS A 91 5.19 -13.88 16.80
N LEU A 92 6.48 -13.77 16.46
CA LEU A 92 7.42 -14.91 16.43
C LEU A 92 7.53 -15.58 17.80
N ALA A 93 7.73 -14.79 18.87
CA ALA A 93 7.82 -15.33 20.23
C ALA A 93 6.53 -16.07 20.64
N THR A 94 5.36 -15.54 20.26
CA THR A 94 4.07 -16.20 20.52
C THR A 94 3.96 -17.54 19.79
N TRP A 95 4.42 -17.59 18.54
CA TRP A 95 4.42 -18.83 17.76
C TRP A 95 5.36 -19.88 18.36
N THR A 96 6.60 -19.50 18.68
CA THR A 96 7.58 -20.43 19.27
C THR A 96 7.15 -20.93 20.64
N TRP A 97 6.45 -20.10 21.42
CA TRP A 97 5.91 -20.50 22.72
C TRP A 97 4.75 -21.49 22.60
N GLN A 98 3.85 -21.30 21.64
CA GLN A 98 2.70 -22.20 21.45
C GLN A 98 3.08 -23.56 20.87
N THR A 99 4.24 -23.65 20.21
CA THR A 99 4.79 -24.90 19.67
C THR A 99 5.64 -25.69 20.68
N ALA A 100 5.99 -25.08 21.83
CA ALA A 100 6.75 -25.70 22.92
C ALA A 100 5.80 -26.30 23.96
#